data_AF-A0A7K2P983-F1
#
_entry.id   AF-A0A7K2P983-F1
#
_cell.length_a   1.000
_cell.length_b   1.000
_cell.length_c   1.000
_cell.angle_alpha   90.00
_cell.angle_beta   90.00
_cell.angle_gamma   90.00
#
_symmetry.space_group_name_H-M   'P 1'
#
loop_
_entity.id
_entity.type
_entity.pdbx_description
1 polymer ?
#
loop_
_entity_poly.entity_id
_entity_poly.type
_entity_poly.pdbx_seq_one_letter_code
_entity_poly.pdbx_strand_id
1 'polypeptide(L)'
;RVPPVAAVLPEAVDEATRWAELSCRPECVDFLAGELLPWAAGLLPLSDDPAHTVIAGQSLGGLTAAYAAAAAPHRFGNALVQSGSFWWPVGPDAEWLTRALAGTPRLPVRFRLSFGTQEWVALPAARRLRDTLTALGYHDSSYREFNGGHDYLCWRTELADGLVELLGR
;
A
#
# COMPACT_ATOMS: atom_id res chain seq x y z
N ARG A 1 15.51 10.23 -8.38
CA ARG A 1 15.50 9.18 -9.44
C ARG A 1 15.38 7.83 -8.74
N VAL A 2 14.75 6.84 -9.36
CA VAL A 2 14.65 5.49 -8.78
C VAL A 2 16.00 4.78 -8.95
N PRO A 3 16.54 4.08 -7.92
CA PRO A 3 17.70 3.21 -8.08
C PRO A 3 17.37 2.01 -9.00
N PRO A 4 18.35 1.17 -9.38
CA PRO A 4 18.03 -0.12 -9.98
C PRO A 4 17.09 -0.93 -9.08
N VAL A 5 15.96 -1.37 -9.62
CA VAL A 5 14.94 -2.13 -8.88
C VAL A 5 14.54 -3.38 -9.67
N ALA A 6 14.23 -4.44 -8.96
CA ALA A 6 13.50 -5.59 -9.48
C ALA A 6 12.01 -5.39 -9.18
N ALA A 7 11.14 -5.67 -10.15
CA ALA A 7 9.69 -5.57 -9.98
C ALA A 7 9.07 -6.96 -10.13
N VAL A 8 8.25 -7.35 -9.16
CA VAL A 8 7.44 -8.56 -9.18
C VAL A 8 5.98 -8.12 -9.25
N LEU A 9 5.28 -8.50 -10.32
CA LEU A 9 3.92 -8.04 -10.61
C LEU A 9 2.98 -9.25 -10.66
N PRO A 10 2.44 -9.72 -9.52
CA PRO A 10 1.49 -10.82 -9.50
C PRO A 10 0.18 -10.40 -10.19
N GLU A 11 -0.38 -11.32 -10.98
CA GLU A 11 -1.66 -11.11 -11.67
C GLU A 11 -2.83 -11.22 -10.68
N ALA A 12 -3.83 -10.35 -10.82
CA ALA A 12 -5.05 -10.41 -9.99
C ALA A 12 -6.06 -11.47 -10.47
N VAL A 13 -5.71 -12.22 -11.51
CA VAL A 13 -6.48 -13.28 -12.19
C VAL A 13 -7.79 -12.79 -12.80
N ASP A 14 -8.79 -12.50 -11.97
CA ASP A 14 -10.09 -12.00 -12.37
C ASP A 14 -10.68 -11.08 -11.29
N GLU A 15 -11.81 -10.44 -11.58
CA GLU A 15 -12.43 -9.50 -10.65
C GLU A 15 -12.84 -10.17 -9.33
N ALA A 16 -13.37 -11.40 -9.38
CA ALA A 16 -13.87 -12.10 -8.19
C ALA A 16 -12.71 -12.45 -7.24
N THR A 17 -11.64 -13.00 -7.80
CA THR A 17 -10.38 -13.32 -7.10
C THR A 17 -9.76 -12.07 -6.52
N ARG A 18 -9.68 -10.98 -7.31
CA ARG A 18 -9.18 -9.68 -6.86
C ARG A 18 -9.92 -9.18 -5.63
N TRP A 19 -11.25 -9.23 -5.61
CA TRP A 19 -12.03 -8.82 -4.43
C TRP A 19 -11.84 -9.74 -3.24
N ALA A 20 -11.76 -11.05 -3.48
CA ALA A 20 -11.60 -12.05 -2.43
C ALA A 20 -10.23 -11.97 -1.74
N GLU A 21 -9.17 -11.68 -2.48
CA GLU A 21 -7.77 -11.72 -2.02
C GLU A 21 -7.24 -10.33 -1.61
N LEU A 22 -7.58 -9.26 -2.33
CA LEU A 22 -7.05 -7.92 -2.07
C LEU A 22 -7.85 -7.10 -1.03
N SER A 23 -8.45 -7.78 -0.06
CA SER A 23 -9.31 -7.18 0.96
C SER A 23 -8.84 -7.53 2.37
N CYS A 24 -7.63 -7.06 2.74
CA CYS A 24 -7.00 -7.28 4.05
C CYS A 24 -6.92 -8.76 4.47
N ARG A 25 -6.58 -9.65 3.53
CA ARG A 25 -6.50 -11.10 3.77
C ARG A 25 -5.12 -11.52 4.27
N PRO A 26 -5.00 -12.18 5.44
CA PRO A 26 -3.73 -12.73 5.91
C PRO A 26 -3.09 -13.67 4.88
N GLU A 27 -3.89 -14.49 4.19
CA GLU A 27 -3.40 -15.48 3.24
C GLU A 27 -2.70 -14.83 2.04
N CYS A 28 -3.15 -13.62 1.63
CA CYS A 28 -2.48 -12.84 0.60
C CYS A 28 -1.10 -12.37 1.10
N VAL A 29 -0.98 -11.95 2.36
CA VAL A 29 0.32 -11.54 2.94
C VAL A 29 1.26 -12.73 3.07
N ASP A 30 0.74 -13.87 3.52
CA ASP A 30 1.50 -15.12 3.63
C ASP A 30 2.05 -15.55 2.27
N PHE A 31 1.23 -15.51 1.22
CA PHE A 31 1.68 -15.77 -0.15
C PHE A 31 2.76 -14.77 -0.60
N LEU A 32 2.53 -13.47 -0.43
CA LEU A 32 3.47 -12.43 -0.87
C LEU A 32 4.83 -12.55 -0.15
N ALA A 33 4.82 -12.68 1.17
CA ALA A 33 6.02 -12.67 2.00
C ALA A 33 6.71 -14.05 2.09
N GLY A 34 5.93 -15.12 2.15
CA GLY A 34 6.40 -16.49 2.40
C GLY A 34 6.62 -17.35 1.16
N GLU A 35 6.02 -17.00 0.02
CA GLU A 35 6.12 -17.78 -1.22
C GLU A 35 6.67 -16.98 -2.39
N LEU A 36 6.01 -15.87 -2.75
CA LEU A 36 6.35 -15.10 -3.94
C LEU A 36 7.72 -14.44 -3.86
N LEU A 37 8.02 -13.72 -2.77
CA LEU A 37 9.32 -13.08 -2.60
C LEU A 37 10.48 -14.10 -2.49
N PRO A 38 10.36 -15.20 -1.71
CA PRO A 38 11.36 -16.26 -1.71
C PRO A 38 11.59 -16.90 -3.09
N TRP A 39 10.51 -17.18 -3.84
CA TRP A 39 10.63 -17.70 -5.21
C TRP A 39 11.36 -16.69 -6.12
N ALA A 40 10.97 -15.42 -6.08
CA ALA A 40 11.57 -14.38 -6.91
C ALA A 40 13.04 -14.12 -6.55
N ALA A 41 13.43 -14.26 -5.28
CA ALA A 41 14.83 -14.14 -4.84
C ALA A 41 15.74 -15.24 -5.42
N GLY A 42 15.17 -16.38 -5.86
CA GLY A 42 15.90 -17.41 -6.61
C GLY A 42 16.22 -17.01 -8.06
N LEU A 43 15.58 -15.95 -8.58
CA LEU A 43 15.69 -15.50 -9.97
C LEU A 43 16.26 -14.09 -10.11
N LEU A 44 16.03 -13.24 -9.10
CA LEU A 44 16.33 -11.81 -9.10
C LEU A 44 17.14 -11.47 -7.84
N PRO A 45 18.06 -10.49 -7.90
CA PRO A 45 18.83 -10.05 -6.74
C PRO A 45 17.96 -9.17 -5.82
N LEU A 46 17.05 -9.80 -5.06
CA LEU A 46 16.17 -9.11 -4.12
C LEU A 46 16.88 -8.85 -2.79
N SER A 47 16.55 -7.72 -2.16
CA SER A 47 17.05 -7.40 -0.81
C SER A 47 16.13 -7.99 0.26
N ASP A 48 16.73 -8.48 1.34
CA ASP A 48 15.99 -8.86 2.55
C ASP A 48 15.77 -7.66 3.50
N ASP A 49 16.39 -6.50 3.22
CA ASP A 49 16.17 -5.28 3.99
C ASP A 49 14.78 -4.69 3.69
N PRO A 50 13.87 -4.58 4.68
CA PRO A 50 12.54 -4.02 4.48
C PRO A 50 12.57 -2.57 4.01
N ALA A 51 13.61 -1.81 4.38
CA ALA A 51 13.78 -0.42 3.95
C ALA A 51 13.94 -0.28 2.44
N HIS A 52 14.36 -1.35 1.75
CA HIS A 52 14.50 -1.40 0.28
C HIS A 52 13.34 -2.12 -0.42
N THR A 53 12.34 -2.59 0.34
CA THR A 53 11.18 -3.30 -0.22
C THR A 53 9.96 -2.40 -0.20
N VAL A 54 9.40 -2.13 -1.38
CA VAL A 54 8.14 -1.39 -1.56
C VAL A 54 7.07 -2.37 -2.00
N ILE A 55 5.96 -2.41 -1.25
CA ILE A 55 4.71 -2.97 -1.75
C ILE A 55 3.82 -1.83 -2.28
N ALA A 56 3.39 -1.94 -3.53
CA ALA A 56 2.69 -0.88 -4.23
C ALA A 56 1.35 -1.39 -4.76
N GLY A 57 0.31 -0.54 -4.70
CA GLY A 57 -0.96 -0.89 -5.31
C GLY A 57 -1.96 0.26 -5.39
N GLN A 58 -2.95 0.07 -6.25
CA GLN A 58 -4.04 1.01 -6.51
C GLN A 58 -5.37 0.42 -6.00
N SER A 59 -6.28 1.25 -5.47
CA SER A 59 -7.62 0.80 -5.07
C SER A 59 -7.54 -0.33 -4.01
N LEU A 60 -8.13 -1.51 -4.24
CA LEU A 60 -7.94 -2.69 -3.38
C LEU A 60 -6.48 -3.08 -3.23
N GLY A 61 -5.67 -2.98 -4.30
CA GLY A 61 -4.23 -3.23 -4.20
C GLY A 61 -3.54 -2.24 -3.26
N GLY A 62 -4.03 -0.99 -3.18
CA GLY A 62 -3.52 0.01 -2.24
C GLY A 62 -3.92 -0.30 -0.79
N LEU A 63 -5.14 -0.78 -0.58
CA LEU A 63 -5.59 -1.30 0.71
C LEU A 63 -4.72 -2.49 1.16
N THR A 64 -4.51 -3.47 0.27
CA THR A 64 -3.64 -4.63 0.53
C THR A 64 -2.19 -4.24 0.77
N ALA A 65 -1.65 -3.28 0.02
CA ALA A 65 -0.27 -2.81 0.24
C ALA A 65 -0.08 -2.24 1.65
N ALA A 66 -1.02 -1.41 2.11
CA ALA A 66 -0.98 -0.90 3.49
C ALA A 66 -1.14 -2.03 4.53
N TYR A 67 -2.07 -2.96 4.30
CA TYR A 67 -2.30 -4.10 5.18
C TYR A 67 -1.08 -5.01 5.28
N ALA A 68 -0.50 -5.41 4.14
CA ALA A 68 0.66 -6.28 4.07
C ALA A 68 1.88 -5.65 4.73
N ALA A 69 2.11 -4.34 4.55
CA ALA A 69 3.17 -3.66 5.25
C ALA A 69 2.96 -3.62 6.76
N ALA A 70 1.72 -3.42 7.21
CA ALA A 70 1.40 -3.46 8.64
C ALA A 70 1.50 -4.88 9.25
N ALA A 71 1.12 -5.91 8.49
CA ALA A 71 1.10 -7.30 8.92
C ALA A 71 2.50 -7.96 8.86
N ALA A 72 3.33 -7.57 7.89
CA ALA A 72 4.68 -8.10 7.69
C ALA A 72 5.72 -6.96 7.52
N PRO A 73 5.88 -6.09 8.54
CA PRO A 73 6.81 -4.94 8.47
C PRO A 73 8.29 -5.37 8.37
N HIS A 74 8.59 -6.62 8.73
CA HIS A 74 9.90 -7.26 8.57
C HIS A 74 10.19 -7.69 7.12
N ARG A 75 9.23 -7.57 6.20
CA ARG A 75 9.44 -7.76 4.76
C ARG A 75 9.14 -6.51 3.95
N PHE A 76 8.08 -5.77 4.30
CA PHE A 76 7.67 -4.58 3.56
C PHE A 76 7.84 -3.34 4.45
N GLY A 77 8.97 -2.66 4.34
CA GLY A 77 9.23 -1.42 5.09
C GLY A 77 8.60 -0.18 4.45
N ASN A 78 8.10 -0.28 3.22
CA ASN A 78 7.48 0.83 2.51
C ASN A 78 6.18 0.39 1.82
N ALA A 79 5.10 1.16 2.02
CA ALA A 79 3.83 0.98 1.34
C ALA A 79 3.54 2.16 0.42
N LEU A 80 3.45 1.92 -0.89
CA LEU A 80 3.05 2.90 -1.90
C LEU A 80 1.58 2.68 -2.26
N VAL A 81 0.72 3.57 -1.76
CA VAL A 81 -0.73 3.38 -1.79
C VAL A 81 -1.37 4.48 -2.62
N GLN A 82 -2.02 4.08 -3.71
CA GLN A 82 -2.70 5.01 -4.61
C GLN A 82 -4.19 4.76 -4.56
N SER A 83 -4.98 5.77 -4.21
CA SER A 83 -6.44 5.68 -4.21
C SER A 83 -6.95 4.47 -3.41
N GLY A 84 -6.27 4.13 -2.31
CA GLY A 84 -6.51 2.90 -1.55
C GLY A 84 -7.94 2.81 -1.01
N SER A 85 -8.52 1.60 -1.06
CA SER A 85 -9.92 1.37 -0.72
C SER A 85 -10.22 1.37 0.79
N PHE A 86 -9.76 2.37 1.52
CA PHE A 86 -9.86 2.43 2.98
C PHE A 86 -11.29 2.60 3.51
N TRP A 87 -12.29 2.86 2.66
CA TRP A 87 -13.69 2.80 3.05
C TRP A 87 -14.17 1.35 3.28
N TRP A 88 -13.42 0.36 2.81
CA TRP A 88 -13.76 -1.06 2.95
C TRP A 88 -13.68 -1.52 4.43
N PRO A 89 -14.51 -2.50 4.84
CA PRO A 89 -15.67 -3.03 4.12
C PRO A 89 -16.88 -2.08 4.15
N VAL A 90 -17.86 -2.28 3.26
CA VAL A 90 -19.13 -1.54 3.41
C VAL A 90 -19.91 -2.13 4.57
N GLY A 91 -20.37 -1.27 5.49
CA GLY A 91 -21.23 -1.66 6.60
C GLY A 91 -20.67 -1.26 7.97
N PRO A 92 -21.10 -1.93 9.05
CA PRO A 92 -20.69 -1.61 10.43
C PRO A 92 -19.17 -1.65 10.64
N ASP A 93 -18.47 -2.43 9.81
CA ASP A 93 -17.03 -2.61 9.91
C ASP A 93 -16.20 -1.66 9.05
N ALA A 94 -16.81 -0.67 8.39
CA ALA A 94 -16.12 0.28 7.53
C ALA A 94 -14.84 0.85 8.12
N GLU A 95 -13.88 1.08 7.25
CA GLU A 95 -12.54 1.56 7.60
C GLU A 95 -11.82 0.64 8.59
N TRP A 96 -12.07 -0.67 8.46
CA TRP A 96 -11.52 -1.69 9.34
C TRP A 96 -10.00 -1.53 9.51
N LEU A 97 -9.26 -1.36 8.41
CA LEU A 97 -7.80 -1.23 8.46
C LEU A 97 -7.35 0.03 9.20
N THR A 98 -8.04 1.16 9.01
CA THR A 98 -7.75 2.40 9.74
C THR A 98 -7.94 2.21 11.24
N ARG A 99 -9.04 1.55 11.65
CA ARG A 99 -9.30 1.22 13.07
C ARG A 99 -8.28 0.24 13.63
N ALA A 100 -7.89 -0.77 12.85
CA ALA A 100 -6.87 -1.73 13.25
C ALA A 100 -5.52 -1.04 13.50
N LEU A 101 -5.08 -0.16 12.59
CA LEU A 101 -3.85 0.62 12.75
C LEU A 101 -3.91 1.58 13.95
N ALA A 102 -5.06 2.20 14.21
CA ALA A 102 -5.23 3.07 15.39
C ALA A 102 -5.03 2.31 16.73
N GLY A 103 -5.24 0.98 16.72
CA GLY A 103 -5.07 0.12 17.88
C GLY A 103 -3.65 -0.44 18.07
N THR A 104 -2.70 -0.15 17.17
CA THR A 104 -1.33 -0.69 17.25
C THR A 104 -0.30 0.40 17.54
N PRO A 105 0.83 0.06 18.20
CA PRO A 105 1.99 0.94 18.23
C PRO A 105 2.50 1.25 16.82
N ARG A 106 3.22 2.37 16.68
CA ARG A 106 3.89 2.72 15.41
C ARG A 106 4.78 1.56 14.94
N LEU A 107 4.54 1.11 13.71
CA LEU A 107 5.30 0.07 13.03
C LEU A 107 6.48 0.70 12.26
N PRO A 108 7.56 -0.05 11.99
CA PRO A 108 8.70 0.44 11.21
C PRO A 108 8.39 0.43 9.70
N VAL A 109 7.32 1.14 9.30
CA VAL A 109 6.81 1.22 7.93
C VAL A 109 6.65 2.68 7.52
N ARG A 110 7.08 3.01 6.31
CA ARG A 110 6.80 4.30 5.66
C ARG A 110 5.63 4.16 4.69
N PHE A 111 4.60 4.98 4.85
CA PHE A 111 3.47 5.03 3.95
C PHE A 111 3.60 6.22 2.99
N ARG A 112 3.47 5.98 1.69
CA ARG A 112 3.28 7.01 0.67
C ARG A 112 1.86 6.91 0.13
N LEU A 113 1.01 7.86 0.50
CA LEU A 113 -0.42 7.85 0.19
C LEU A 113 -0.77 8.93 -0.86
N SER A 114 -1.38 8.55 -1.98
CA SER A 114 -1.81 9.51 -3.02
C SER A 114 -3.28 9.31 -3.41
N PHE A 115 -4.09 10.38 -3.44
CA PHE A 115 -5.52 10.33 -3.76
C PHE A 115 -5.95 11.46 -4.69
N GLY A 116 -6.85 11.16 -5.63
CA GLY A 116 -7.47 12.15 -6.50
C GLY A 116 -8.54 12.94 -5.76
N THR A 117 -8.58 14.26 -5.95
CA THR A 117 -9.60 15.13 -5.34
C THR A 117 -11.02 14.87 -5.85
N GLN A 118 -11.16 14.14 -6.97
CA GLN A 118 -12.46 13.77 -7.55
C GLN A 118 -12.98 12.42 -7.02
N GLU A 119 -12.25 11.76 -6.11
CA GLU A 119 -12.63 10.47 -5.53
C GLU A 119 -13.50 10.60 -4.27
N TRP A 120 -14.71 11.12 -4.44
CA TRP A 120 -15.71 11.37 -3.39
C TRP A 120 -15.96 10.22 -2.39
N VAL A 121 -15.88 8.95 -2.80
CA VAL A 121 -16.01 7.80 -1.89
C VAL A 121 -14.71 7.53 -1.13
N ALA A 122 -13.56 7.62 -1.82
CA ALA A 122 -12.26 7.29 -1.26
C ALA A 122 -11.71 8.34 -0.31
N LEU A 123 -11.85 9.60 -0.71
CA LEU A 123 -11.13 10.71 -0.14
C LEU A 123 -11.45 10.96 1.35
N PRO A 124 -12.71 10.84 1.83
CA PRO A 124 -13.00 10.97 3.25
C PRO A 124 -12.29 9.90 4.10
N ALA A 125 -12.30 8.64 3.67
CA ALA A 125 -11.64 7.55 4.39
C ALA A 125 -10.12 7.69 4.35
N ALA A 126 -9.57 8.14 3.21
CA ALA A 126 -8.15 8.44 3.05
C ALA A 126 -7.65 9.53 4.00
N ARG A 127 -8.42 10.61 4.17
CA ARG A 127 -8.10 11.70 5.10
C ARG A 127 -8.12 11.21 6.55
N ARG A 128 -9.08 10.37 6.93
CA ARG A 128 -9.12 9.74 8.26
C ARG A 128 -7.92 8.84 8.50
N LEU A 129 -7.52 8.03 7.52
CA LEU A 129 -6.28 7.26 7.62
C LEU A 129 -5.05 8.15 7.84
N ARG A 130 -4.91 9.23 7.05
CA ARG A 130 -3.82 10.21 7.22
C ARG A 130 -3.78 10.75 8.64
N ASP A 131 -4.93 11.14 9.17
CA ASP A 131 -5.03 11.71 10.52
C ASP A 131 -4.65 10.67 11.59
N THR A 132 -5.09 9.42 11.44
CA THR A 132 -4.68 8.29 12.28
C THR A 132 -3.17 8.06 12.23
N LEU A 133 -2.56 8.00 11.04
CA LEU A 133 -1.11 7.82 10.90
C LEU A 133 -0.34 9.00 11.51
N THR A 134 -0.85 10.22 11.36
CA THR A 134 -0.25 11.41 11.98
C THR A 134 -0.28 11.31 13.50
N ALA A 135 -1.41 10.91 14.10
CA ALA A 135 -1.57 10.74 15.53
C ALA A 135 -0.67 9.62 16.11
N LEU A 136 -0.38 8.60 15.31
CA LEU A 136 0.55 7.51 15.66
C LEU A 136 2.03 7.86 15.45
N GLY A 137 2.35 9.07 14.97
CA GLY A 137 3.72 9.55 14.82
C GLY A 137 4.44 9.12 13.54
N TYR A 138 3.71 8.78 12.47
CA TYR A 138 4.28 8.49 11.15
C TYR A 138 4.71 9.77 10.41
N HIS A 139 5.66 10.52 10.97
CA HIS A 139 6.16 11.78 10.41
C HIS A 139 7.06 11.58 9.17
N ASP A 140 7.54 10.36 8.95
CA ASP A 140 8.34 9.92 7.80
C ASP A 140 7.50 9.33 6.65
N SER A 141 6.17 9.35 6.82
CA SER A 141 5.17 9.01 5.82
C SER A 141 4.59 10.28 5.19
N SER A 142 4.01 10.17 4.00
CA SER A 142 3.48 11.32 3.28
C SER A 142 2.12 11.05 2.65
N TYR A 143 1.35 12.13 2.54
CA TYR A 143 0.00 12.14 1.98
C TYR A 143 -0.13 13.25 0.95
N ARG A 144 -0.67 12.91 -0.22
CA ARG A 144 -0.86 13.85 -1.33
C ARG A 144 -2.26 13.71 -1.90
N GLU A 145 -2.90 14.86 -2.11
CA GLU A 145 -4.07 14.97 -2.97
C GLU A 145 -3.65 15.58 -4.31
N PHE A 146 -4.17 15.06 -5.42
CA PHE A 146 -3.90 15.58 -6.77
C PHE A 146 -5.20 15.87 -7.52
N ASN A 147 -5.14 16.80 -8.48
CA ASN A 147 -6.28 17.08 -9.36
C ASN A 147 -6.46 15.94 -10.37
N GLY A 148 -7.33 15.00 -10.01
CA GLY A 148 -7.62 13.81 -10.79
C GLY A 148 -8.58 12.89 -10.04
N GLY A 149 -8.80 11.70 -10.58
CA GLY A 149 -9.71 10.71 -10.02
C GLY A 149 -9.10 9.31 -9.97
N HIS A 150 -9.99 8.31 -9.93
CA HIS A 150 -9.65 6.89 -9.86
C HIS A 150 -9.20 6.36 -11.23
N ASP A 151 -8.05 6.83 -11.72
CA ASP A 151 -7.64 6.70 -13.13
C ASP A 151 -6.15 6.33 -13.27
N TYR A 152 -5.87 5.36 -14.14
CA TYR A 152 -4.52 4.90 -14.48
C TYR A 152 -3.59 6.02 -14.98
N LEU A 153 -4.13 7.03 -15.68
CA LEU A 153 -3.35 8.18 -16.15
C LEU A 153 -2.78 9.01 -15.00
N CYS A 154 -3.50 9.06 -13.87
CA CYS A 154 -3.03 9.70 -12.65
C CYS A 154 -2.05 8.78 -11.92
N TRP A 155 -2.43 7.50 -11.76
CA TRP A 155 -1.64 6.53 -10.98
C TRP A 155 -0.26 6.26 -11.54
N ARG A 156 -0.05 6.26 -12.87
CA ARG A 156 1.28 6.06 -13.44
C ARG A 156 2.29 7.13 -12.95
N THR A 157 1.84 8.36 -12.79
CA THR A 157 2.68 9.49 -12.35
C THR A 157 2.98 9.37 -10.86
N GLU A 158 1.93 9.16 -10.06
CA GLU A 158 2.07 9.00 -8.61
C GLU A 158 2.88 7.74 -8.23
N LEU A 159 2.88 6.69 -9.08
CA LEU A 159 3.71 5.50 -8.89
C LEU A 159 5.20 5.85 -9.07
N ALA A 160 5.54 6.54 -10.16
CA ALA A 160 6.92 6.95 -10.42
C ALA A 160 7.44 7.90 -9.33
N ASP A 161 6.64 8.90 -8.95
CA ASP A 161 7.01 9.88 -7.92
C ASP A 161 7.14 9.20 -6.54
N GLY A 162 6.20 8.31 -6.20
CA GLY A 162 6.25 7.58 -4.93
C GLY A 162 7.45 6.63 -4.82
N LEU A 163 7.84 5.97 -5.92
CA LEU A 163 9.06 5.15 -5.95
C LEU A 163 10.31 6.00 -5.77
N VAL A 164 10.36 7.20 -6.38
CA VAL A 164 11.46 8.14 -6.16
C VAL A 164 11.51 8.61 -4.70
N GLU A 165 10.36 8.86 -4.07
CA GLU A 165 10.31 9.33 -2.68
C GLU A 165 10.70 8.26 -1.66
N LEU A 166 10.32 7.01 -1.91
CA LEU A 166 10.59 5.90 -1.00
C LEU A 166 11.99 5.32 -1.16
N LEU A 167 12.47 5.18 -2.40
CA LEU A 167 13.75 4.51 -2.74
C LEU A 167 14.83 5.45 -3.26
N GLY A 168 14.49 6.70 -3.57
CA GLY A 168 15.46 7.67 -4.08
C GLY A 168 16.55 7.97 -3.05
N ARG A 169 17.75 8.23 -3.58
CA ARG A 169 18.88 8.80 -2.85
C ARG A 169 18.95 10.30 -3.08
#